data_AF-A0AAW7XD75-F1
#
_entry.id   AF-A0AAW7XD75-F1
#
_cell.length_a   1.000
_cell.length_b   1.000
_cell.length_c   1.000
_cell.angle_alpha   90.00
_cell.angle_beta   90.00
_cell.angle_gamma   90.00
#
_symmetry.space_group_name_H-M   'P 1'
#
loop_
_entity.id
_entity.type
_entity.pdbx_description
1 polymer ?
#
loop_
_entity_poly.entity_id
_entity_poly.type
_entity_poly.pdbx_seq_one_letter_code
_entity_poly.pdbx_strand_id
1 'polypeptide(L)'
;MYAPKLYAICYKYSKNTQEAEDNLHDGFLTIFKKINQFKHQGSFEGWMKRIMINTALEKYRKDKVFPLINEESIEEVDTLDIDDETIKLETLLTGIQNLPNRYRLVFNLYILDGYSHKEIGNMLE
;
A
#
# COMPACT_ATOMS: atom_id res chain seq x y z
N MET A 1 3.95 20.08 -5.92
CA MET A 1 4.66 19.19 -6.86
C MET A 1 4.69 17.73 -6.39
N TYR A 2 4.91 17.40 -5.10
CA TYR A 2 4.96 16.00 -4.64
C TYR A 2 3.66 15.44 -4.02
N ALA A 3 2.82 16.29 -3.43
CA ALA A 3 1.65 15.83 -2.67
C ALA A 3 0.69 14.91 -3.45
N PRO A 4 0.32 15.17 -4.73
CA PRO A 4 -0.55 14.25 -5.46
C PRO A 4 0.06 12.87 -5.68
N LYS A 5 1.38 12.80 -5.98
CA LYS A 5 2.08 11.52 -6.15
C LYS A 5 2.19 10.74 -4.83
N LEU A 6 2.54 11.44 -3.76
CA LEU A 6 2.68 10.83 -2.44
C LEU A 6 1.31 10.41 -1.88
N TYR A 7 0.24 11.17 -2.17
CA TYR A 7 -1.12 10.76 -1.85
C TYR A 7 -1.51 9.47 -2.57
N ALA A 8 -1.21 9.35 -3.87
CA ALA A 8 -1.46 8.12 -4.62
C ALA A 8 -0.70 6.92 -4.02
N ILE A 9 0.49 7.14 -3.45
CA ILE A 9 1.21 6.09 -2.71
C ILE A 9 0.45 5.74 -1.43
N CYS A 10 0.11 6.73 -0.59
CA CYS A 10 -0.64 6.49 0.65
C CYS A 10 -1.96 5.74 0.38
N TYR A 11 -2.70 6.14 -0.66
CA TYR A 11 -3.96 5.52 -1.04
C TYR A 11 -3.83 4.03 -1.41
N LYS A 12 -2.71 3.61 -2.03
CA LYS A 12 -2.45 2.19 -2.30
C LYS A 12 -2.35 1.35 -1.03
N TYR A 13 -1.84 1.93 0.05
CA TYR A 13 -1.64 1.24 1.33
C TYR A 13 -2.66 1.64 2.39
N SER A 14 -3.81 2.18 1.99
CA SER A 14 -4.89 2.58 2.88
C SER A 14 -6.17 1.85 2.51
N LYS A 15 -7.08 1.68 3.47
CA LYS A 15 -8.40 1.07 3.22
C LYS A 15 -9.42 2.03 2.64
N ASN A 16 -9.19 3.33 2.82
CA ASN A 16 -10.07 4.38 2.32
C ASN A 16 -9.32 5.71 2.21
N THR A 17 -10.00 6.71 1.65
CA THR A 17 -9.50 8.08 1.47
C THR A 17 -9.05 8.71 2.78
N GLN A 18 -9.83 8.59 3.85
CA GLN A 18 -9.50 9.20 5.15
C GLN A 18 -8.17 8.68 5.69
N GLU A 19 -7.96 7.36 5.65
CA GLU A 19 -6.70 6.77 6.10
C GLU A 19 -5.52 7.18 5.20
N ALA A 20 -5.77 7.36 3.90
CA ALA A 20 -4.75 7.84 2.96
C ALA A 20 -4.33 9.28 3.25
N GLU A 21 -5.28 10.15 3.57
CA GLU A 21 -5.05 11.54 3.96
C GLU A 21 -4.28 11.62 5.28
N ASP A 22 -4.66 10.83 6.29
CA ASP A 22 -3.94 10.76 7.56
C ASP A 22 -2.50 10.27 7.36
N ASN A 23 -2.30 9.21 6.57
CA ASN A 23 -0.97 8.68 6.25
C ASN A 23 -0.12 9.70 5.51
N LEU A 24 -0.71 10.47 4.59
CA LEU A 24 -0.02 11.53 3.87
C LEU A 24 0.45 12.62 4.83
N HIS A 25 -0.43 13.05 5.73
CA HIS A 25 -0.14 14.07 6.72
C HIS A 25 1.01 13.64 7.65
N ASP A 26 0.90 12.46 8.26
CA ASP A 26 1.94 11.91 9.15
C ASP A 26 3.27 11.69 8.41
N GLY A 27 3.20 11.26 7.15
CA GLY A 27 4.36 11.06 6.30
C GLY A 27 5.08 12.37 6.00
N PHE A 28 4.34 13.46 5.73
CA PHE A 28 4.93 14.78 5.56
C PHE A 28 5.58 15.29 6.85
N LEU A 29 4.92 15.15 8.00
CA LEU A 29 5.52 15.50 9.29
C LEU A 29 6.83 14.74 9.51
N THR A 30 6.88 13.46 9.14
CA THR A 30 8.08 12.63 9.25
C THR A 30 9.17 13.09 8.28
N ILE A 31 8.82 13.42 7.03
CA ILE A 31 9.74 13.99 6.04
C ILE A 31 10.38 15.26 6.58
N PHE A 32 9.58 16.23 7.07
CA PHE A 32 10.12 17.49 7.59
C PHE A 32 11.04 17.28 8.80
N LYS A 33 10.65 16.40 9.73
CA LYS A 33 11.49 16.06 10.90
C LYS A 33 12.82 15.41 10.51
N LYS A 34 12.83 14.62 9.43
CA LYS A 34 14.00 13.83 9.00
C LYS A 34 14.71 14.41 7.77
N ILE A 35 14.34 15.59 7.29
CA ILE A 35 14.85 16.12 6.02
C ILE A 35 16.38 16.22 5.98
N ASN A 36 16.99 16.55 7.12
CA ASN A 36 18.45 16.63 7.27
C ASN A 36 19.17 15.27 7.17
N GLN A 37 18.43 14.16 7.19
CA GLN A 37 18.97 12.81 7.04
C GLN A 37 19.08 12.37 5.56
N PHE A 38 18.52 13.14 4.63
CA PHE A 38 18.65 12.84 3.20
C PHE A 38 20.08 13.09 2.74
N LYS A 39 20.83 12.01 2.51
CA LYS A 39 22.26 12.05 2.15
C LYS A 39 22.53 12.30 0.66
N HIS A 40 21.53 12.76 -0.11
CA HIS A 40 21.61 12.91 -1.57
C HIS A 40 21.99 11.61 -2.31
N GLN A 41 21.75 10.46 -1.70
CA GLN A 41 21.94 9.15 -2.32
C GLN A 41 20.62 8.72 -2.95
N GLY A 42 20.58 8.71 -4.29
CA GLY A 42 19.36 8.47 -5.05
C GLY A 42 18.45 9.69 -5.11
N SER A 43 17.20 9.48 -5.55
CA SER A 43 16.25 10.58 -5.73
C SER A 43 15.58 10.99 -4.43
N PHE A 44 15.37 12.30 -4.25
CA PHE A 44 14.60 12.83 -3.12
C PHE A 44 13.16 12.30 -3.13
N GLU A 45 12.55 12.17 -4.31
CA GLU A 45 11.23 11.54 -4.49
C GLU A 45 11.22 10.10 -3.99
N GLY A 46 12.25 9.30 -4.29
CA GLY A 46 12.37 7.92 -3.80
C GLY A 46 12.53 7.84 -2.29
N TRP A 47 13.29 8.77 -1.70
CA TRP A 47 13.43 8.88 -0.25
C TRP A 47 12.10 9.24 0.44
N MET A 48 11.35 10.21 -0.11
CA MET A 48 10.00 10.55 0.39
C MET A 48 9.02 9.38 0.21
N LYS A 49 9.05 8.68 -0.93
CA LYS A 49 8.21 7.50 -1.18
C LYS A 49 8.46 6.43 -0.11
N ARG A 50 9.72 6.16 0.24
CA ARG A 50 10.07 5.20 1.30
C ARG A 50 9.51 5.63 2.67
N ILE A 51 9.56 6.92 3.00
CA ILE A 51 8.94 7.42 4.23
C ILE A 51 7.43 7.22 4.20
N MET A 52 6.75 7.59 3.10
CA MET A 52 5.28 7.43 2.98
C MET A 52 4.84 5.98 3.14
N ILE A 53 5.53 5.04 2.49
CA ILE A 53 5.25 3.60 2.62
C ILE A 53 5.41 3.20 4.08
N ASN A 54 6.56 3.49 4.69
CA ASN A 54 6.82 3.09 6.07
C ASN A 54 5.81 3.68 7.06
N THR A 55 5.40 4.94 6.87
CA THR A 55 4.37 5.58 7.69
C THR A 55 3.02 4.87 7.55
N ALA A 56 2.61 4.52 6.34
CA ALA A 56 1.37 3.76 6.11
C ALA A 56 1.44 2.36 6.75
N LEU A 57 2.58 1.67 6.60
CA LEU A 57 2.79 0.33 7.17
C LEU A 57 2.81 0.31 8.70
N GLU A 58 3.22 1.40 9.34
CA GLU A 58 3.33 1.47 10.81
C GLU A 58 1.99 1.26 11.52
N LYS A 59 0.87 1.68 10.91
CA LYS A 59 -0.48 1.44 11.44
C LYS A 59 -0.81 -0.06 11.46
N TYR A 60 -0.48 -0.77 10.38
CA TYR A 60 -0.73 -2.21 10.28
C TYR A 60 0.12 -3.05 11.23
N ARG A 61 1.33 -2.60 11.59
CA ARG A 61 2.14 -3.28 12.62
C ARG A 61 1.55 -3.18 14.03
N LYS A 62 0.81 -2.08 14.31
CA LYS A 62 0.19 -1.85 15.62
C LYS A 62 -1.11 -2.65 15.78
N ASP A 63 -1.82 -2.90 14.69
CA ASP A 63 -3.00 -3.76 14.64
C ASP A 63 -2.59 -5.25 14.62
N LYS A 64 -2.16 -5.77 15.78
CA LYS A 64 -1.70 -7.18 15.94
C LYS A 64 -2.78 -8.23 15.75
N VAL A 65 -4.05 -7.84 15.76
CA VAL A 65 -5.19 -8.76 15.62
C VAL A 65 -5.83 -8.51 14.27
N PHE A 66 -5.37 -9.24 13.27
CA PHE A 66 -6.12 -9.36 12.02
C PHE A 66 -7.20 -10.41 12.22
N PRO A 67 -8.47 -10.12 11.89
CA PRO A 67 -9.48 -11.15 11.82
C PRO A 67 -9.00 -12.21 10.82
N LEU A 68 -8.93 -13.47 11.26
CA LEU A 68 -8.74 -14.59 10.36
C LEU A 68 -9.92 -14.56 9.38
N ILE A 69 -9.59 -14.46 8.10
CA ILE A 69 -10.59 -14.55 7.05
C ILE A 69 -10.96 -16.02 6.98
N ASN A 70 -12.24 -16.32 7.21
CA ASN A 70 -12.72 -17.67 7.00
C ASN A 70 -12.78 -17.90 5.48
N GLU A 71 -11.77 -18.58 4.94
CA GLU A 71 -11.70 -18.88 3.51
C GLU A 71 -12.91 -19.68 3.04
N GLU A 72 -13.54 -20.47 3.92
CA GLU A 72 -14.77 -21.22 3.64
C GLU A 72 -16.00 -20.32 3.44
N SER A 73 -15.93 -19.04 3.85
CA SER A 73 -17.00 -18.06 3.66
C SER A 73 -16.85 -17.21 2.39
N ILE A 74 -15.77 -17.44 1.62
CA ILE A 74 -15.59 -16.80 0.32
C ILE A 74 -16.47 -17.55 -0.67
N GLU A 75 -17.50 -16.88 -1.20
CA GLU A 75 -18.30 -17.44 -2.29
C GLU A 75 -17.37 -17.71 -3.48
N GLU A 76 -17.38 -18.96 -3.97
CA GLU A 76 -16.78 -19.27 -5.27
C GLU A 76 -17.51 -18.44 -6.33
N VAL A 77 -16.81 -17.46 -6.88
CA VAL A 77 -17.28 -16.72 -8.03
C VAL A 77 -17.05 -17.63 -9.23
N ASP A 78 -18.12 -17.94 -9.98
CA ASP A 78 -18.01 -18.64 -11.26
C ASP A 78 -16.90 -18.00 -12.11
N THR A 79 -16.10 -18.83 -12.78
CA THR A 79 -15.07 -18.36 -13.70
C THR A 79 -15.71 -17.44 -14.73
N LEU A 80 -15.49 -16.14 -14.57
CA LEU A 80 -15.90 -15.15 -15.56
C LEU A 80 -15.06 -15.41 -16.81
N ASP A 81 -15.72 -15.64 -17.94
CA ASP A 81 -15.08 -15.70 -19.25
C ASP A 81 -14.76 -14.25 -19.65
N ILE A 82 -13.68 -13.72 -19.08
CA ILE A 82 -13.24 -12.33 -19.28
C ILE A 82 -12.23 -12.32 -20.42
N ASP A 83 -12.54 -11.58 -21.48
CA ASP A 83 -11.58 -11.24 -22.52
C ASP A 83 -10.54 -10.26 -21.93
N ASP A 84 -9.28 -10.71 -21.83
CA ASP A 84 -8.17 -9.95 -21.26
C ASP A 84 -7.99 -8.56 -21.92
N GLU A 85 -8.38 -8.40 -23.19
CA GLU A 85 -8.28 -7.11 -23.91
C GLU A 85 -9.33 -6.08 -23.46
N THR A 86 -10.39 -6.49 -22.76
CA THR A 86 -11.51 -5.63 -22.36
C THR A 86 -11.44 -5.14 -20.91
N ILE A 87 -10.50 -5.64 -20.10
CA ILE A 87 -10.40 -5.28 -18.69
C ILE A 87 -9.82 -3.86 -18.55
N LYS A 88 -10.66 -2.95 -18.06
CA LYS A 88 -10.22 -1.59 -17.73
C LYS A 88 -9.32 -1.59 -16.50
N LEU A 89 -8.29 -0.75 -16.51
CA LEU A 89 -7.41 -0.52 -15.36
C LEU A 89 -8.19 -0.15 -14.09
N GLU A 90 -9.26 0.63 -14.24
CA GLU A 90 -10.15 1.02 -13.14
C GLU A 90 -10.74 -0.20 -12.42
N THR A 91 -11.20 -1.21 -13.17
CA THR A 91 -11.74 -2.46 -12.63
C THR A 91 -10.70 -3.21 -11.80
N LEU A 92 -9.46 -3.28 -12.29
CA LEU A 92 -8.35 -3.92 -11.55
C LEU A 92 -8.03 -3.17 -10.26
N LEU A 93 -7.94 -1.84 -10.33
CA LEU A 93 -7.66 -1.01 -9.15
C LEU A 93 -8.77 -1.12 -8.10
N THR A 94 -10.04 -1.18 -8.52
CA THR A 94 -11.17 -1.44 -7.61
C THR A 94 -11.08 -2.83 -6.99
N GLY A 95 -10.72 -3.86 -7.76
CA GLY A 95 -10.51 -5.22 -7.25
C GLY A 95 -9.43 -5.27 -6.17
N ILE A 96 -8.29 -4.63 -6.41
CA ILE A 96 -7.20 -4.51 -5.43
C ILE A 96 -7.68 -3.78 -4.17
N GLN A 97 -8.47 -2.71 -4.31
CA GLN A 97 -9.03 -1.99 -3.16
C GLN A 97 -10.05 -2.82 -2.35
N ASN A 98 -10.78 -3.74 -2.99
CA ASN A 98 -11.72 -4.61 -2.29
C ASN A 98 -11.05 -5.79 -1.57
N LEU A 99 -9.77 -6.08 -1.85
CA LEU A 99 -9.05 -7.10 -1.12
C LEU A 99 -8.99 -6.77 0.37
N PRO A 100 -9.09 -7.77 1.26
CA PRO A 100 -8.79 -7.59 2.68
C PRO A 100 -7.40 -6.96 2.88
N ASN A 101 -7.29 -6.08 3.89
CA ASN A 101 -6.13 -5.20 4.05
C ASN A 101 -4.78 -5.91 3.96
N ARG A 102 -4.64 -7.09 4.59
CA ARG A 102 -3.37 -7.84 4.60
C ARG A 102 -2.99 -8.36 3.20
N TYR A 103 -3.96 -8.88 2.44
CA TYR A 103 -3.71 -9.35 1.08
C TYR A 103 -3.38 -8.18 0.15
N ARG A 104 -4.13 -7.06 0.24
CA ARG A 104 -3.86 -5.84 -0.55
C ARG A 104 -2.44 -5.34 -0.32
N LEU A 105 -2.02 -5.31 0.94
CA LEU A 105 -0.74 -4.77 1.34
C LEU A 105 0.43 -5.65 0.85
N VAL A 106 0.34 -6.97 1.03
CA VAL A 106 1.33 -7.92 0.49
C VAL A 106 1.37 -7.85 -1.04
N PHE A 107 0.22 -7.81 -1.70
CA PHE A 107 0.12 -7.70 -3.16
C PHE A 107 0.82 -6.44 -3.68
N ASN A 108 0.53 -5.28 -3.09
CA ASN A 108 1.14 -4.02 -3.51
C ASN A 108 2.66 -4.03 -3.31
N LEU A 109 3.15 -4.49 -2.15
CA LEU A 109 4.60 -4.57 -1.90
C LEU A 109 5.30 -5.51 -2.87
N TYR A 110 4.70 -6.64 -3.22
CA TYR A 110 5.29 -7.62 -4.13
C TYR A 110 5.21 -7.17 -5.59
N ILE A 111 3.99 -6.92 -6.10
CA ILE A 111 3.73 -6.68 -7.53
C ILE A 111 4.07 -5.25 -7.95
N LEU A 112 3.74 -4.25 -7.13
CA LEU A 112 3.92 -2.83 -7.53
C LEU A 112 5.28 -2.27 -7.13
N ASP A 113 5.84 -2.74 -6.02
CA ASP A 113 7.09 -2.22 -5.46
C ASP A 113 8.27 -3.20 -5.54
N GLY A 114 8.03 -4.46 -5.93
CA GLY A 114 9.08 -5.43 -6.25
C GLY A 114 9.81 -6.02 -5.04
N TYR A 115 9.25 -5.92 -3.83
CA TYR A 115 9.84 -6.53 -2.63
C TYR A 115 9.65 -8.04 -2.66
N SER A 116 10.66 -8.80 -2.23
CA SER A 116 10.54 -10.24 -2.03
C SER A 116 9.64 -10.58 -0.83
N HIS A 117 9.05 -11.77 -0.82
CA HIS A 117 8.25 -12.27 0.31
C HIS A 117 9.01 -12.20 1.65
N LYS A 118 10.33 -12.41 1.64
CA LYS A 118 11.18 -12.30 2.82
C LYS A 118 11.28 -10.86 3.33
N GLU A 119 11.48 -9.90 2.42
CA GLU A 119 11.51 -8.48 2.78
C GLU A 119 10.15 -8.02 3.31
N ILE A 120 9.07 -8.45 2.67
CA ILE A 120 7.69 -8.14 3.12
C ILE A 120 7.46 -8.69 4.53
N GLY A 121 7.88 -9.92 4.82
CA GLY A 121 7.80 -10.49 6.17
C GLY A 121 8.48 -9.60 7.22
N ASN A 122 9.74 -9.22 6.99
CA ASN A 122 10.48 -8.31 7.88
C ASN A 122 9.84 -6.92 7.99
N MET A 123 9.11 -6.48 6.96
CA MET A 123 8.41 -5.20 6.96
C MET A 123 7.07 -5.24 7.70
N LEU A 124 6.51 -6.42 7.98
CA LEU A 124 5.19 -6.58 8.59
C LEU A 124 5.19 -7.29 9.95
N GLU A 125 6.31 -7.89 10.34
CA GLU A 125 6.59 -8.24 11.75
C GLU A 125 6.54 -7.01 12.68
#